data_AF-A0A6A5BP66-F1
#
_entry.id   AF-A0A6A5BP66-F1
#
_cell.length_a   1.000
_cell.length_b   1.000
_cell.length_c   1.000
_cell.angle_alpha   90.00
_cell.angle_beta   90.00
_cell.angle_gamma   90.00
#
_symmetry.space_group_name_H-M   'P 1'
#
loop_
_entity.id
_entity.type
_entity.pdbx_description
1 polymer ?
#
loop_
_entity_poly.entity_id
_entity_poly.type
_entity_poly.pdbx_seq_one_letter_code
_entity_poly.pdbx_strand_id
1 'polypeptide(L)'
;MHGIPRNHTIDEKKKQILKEKIQVFSALRSDLLKNKHDKIFSYDALSKIEKTLYISPEFYTLWNYRKEIITHLTEENEEIKNSNEKKKELYEGELQLTQTILSKHHIKSYATWHHRCWIMQKLDSGYWENDLKLTAQLLSYDNRNFHCWNYRRFILQLLDRKPSAELEYLYGMLDDVQNYSAWHNRSALLVEYSEKESIPFTEVVNQEYDLCTNAFYTEPSNQSAWIYHRWLLASPEGKTLKSKDLETCNELLDMMTGLKNPKDEKWCLVTIVLNMLDEESLGDAEKETVITHLNKLVQLDPTHKGYYHDIRSDFLLKHYTNRDNFEKLVVHSMQISRMHILNTLPEFFAQLKHIDLSNNNITLIPTLKLEQLEELILDNNKIRFLGGLTQLKKLTKLSLNNNAIVKIPNVLVNATVSQLFLEGNPVVNTQSFTQNKSVAFPSLS
;
A
#
# COMPACT_ATOMS: atom_id res chain seq x y z
N MET A 1 22.22 9.35 5.28
CA MET A 1 21.35 9.11 6.47
C MET A 1 21.09 7.62 6.73
N HIS A 2 21.09 6.75 5.72
CA HIS A 2 20.86 5.30 5.92
C HIS A 2 22.17 4.52 6.10
N GLY A 3 22.12 3.43 6.86
CA GLY A 3 23.23 2.47 7.01
C GLY A 3 24.42 2.94 7.85
N ILE A 4 24.34 4.10 8.52
CA ILE A 4 25.42 4.60 9.40
C ILE A 4 25.27 3.91 10.77
N PRO A 5 26.22 3.06 11.20
CA PRO A 5 26.19 2.44 12.52
C PRO A 5 26.22 3.52 13.62
N ARG A 6 25.40 3.34 14.67
CA ARG A 6 25.27 4.33 15.77
C ARG A 6 26.60 4.63 16.49
N ASN A 7 27.54 3.69 16.50
CA ASN A 7 28.84 3.82 17.16
C ASN A 7 30.00 3.91 16.15
N HIS A 8 29.84 4.72 15.09
CA HIS A 8 30.93 4.92 14.13
C HIS A 8 31.97 5.89 14.70
N THR A 9 32.93 5.39 15.48
CA THR A 9 34.16 6.15 15.80
C THR A 9 34.99 6.28 14.52
N ILE A 10 35.04 7.50 13.99
CA ILE A 10 35.88 7.83 12.84
C ILE A 10 37.30 8.09 13.38
N ASP A 11 38.29 7.36 12.88
CA ASP A 11 39.70 7.61 13.24
C ASP A 11 40.15 9.02 12.81
N GLU A 12 41.17 9.56 13.46
CA GLU A 12 41.65 10.94 13.20
C GLU A 12 42.09 11.16 11.75
N LYS A 13 42.63 10.14 11.08
CA LYS A 13 43.04 10.23 9.67
C LYS A 13 41.82 10.39 8.75
N LYS A 14 40.75 9.64 8.99
CA LYS A 14 39.47 9.76 8.26
C LYS A 14 38.77 11.08 8.56
N LYS A 15 38.83 11.58 9.81
CA LYS A 15 38.30 12.92 10.13
C LYS A 15 39.03 14.02 9.36
N GLN A 16 40.35 13.96 9.29
CA GLN A 16 41.15 14.94 8.55
C GLN A 16 40.83 14.92 7.06
N ILE A 17 40.75 13.72 6.45
CA ILE A 17 40.33 13.56 5.04
C ILE A 17 38.92 14.11 4.82
N LEU A 18 37.98 13.86 5.74
CA LEU A 18 36.62 14.39 5.62
C LEU A 18 36.60 15.92 5.71
N LYS A 19 37.40 16.51 6.59
CA LYS A 19 37.53 17.96 6.73
C LYS A 19 38.05 18.61 5.45
N GLU A 20 39.08 18.03 4.84
CA GLU A 20 39.61 18.49 3.55
C GLU A 20 38.56 18.38 2.43
N LYS A 21 37.84 17.26 2.35
CA LYS A 21 36.72 17.09 1.41
C LYS A 21 35.62 18.14 1.59
N ILE A 22 35.26 18.45 2.84
CA ILE A 22 34.26 19.48 3.16
C ILE A 22 34.73 20.86 2.73
N GLN A 23 36.01 21.19 2.94
CA GLN A 23 36.58 22.48 2.52
C GLN A 23 36.54 22.63 0.99
N VAL A 24 37.00 21.61 0.26
CA VAL A 24 36.97 21.59 -1.21
C VAL A 24 35.52 21.71 -1.72
N PHE A 25 34.60 20.92 -1.16
CA PHE A 25 33.18 20.98 -1.53
C PHE A 25 32.57 22.37 -1.26
N SER A 26 32.89 22.98 -0.12
CA SER A 26 32.36 24.30 0.26
C SER A 26 32.88 25.41 -0.65
N ALA A 27 34.15 25.35 -1.03
CA ALA A 27 34.76 26.28 -1.99
C ALA A 27 34.12 26.13 -3.37
N LEU A 28 34.03 24.90 -3.90
CA LEU A 28 33.38 24.61 -5.18
C LEU A 28 31.92 25.06 -5.20
N ARG A 29 31.17 24.77 -4.13
CA ARG A 29 29.78 25.20 -4.00
C ARG A 29 29.65 26.73 -4.11
N SER A 30 30.48 27.46 -3.38
CA SER A 30 30.39 28.93 -3.34
C SER A 30 30.73 29.54 -4.70
N ASP A 31 31.79 29.05 -5.34
CA ASP A 31 32.19 29.44 -6.70
C ASP A 31 31.06 29.15 -7.71
N LEU A 32 30.50 27.93 -7.70
CA LEU A 32 29.45 27.52 -8.63
C LEU A 32 28.14 28.30 -8.46
N LEU A 33 27.76 28.64 -7.22
CA LEU A 33 26.57 29.45 -6.97
C LEU A 33 26.76 30.88 -7.46
N LYS A 34 27.95 31.44 -7.31
CA LYS A 34 28.30 32.74 -7.89
C LYS A 34 28.28 32.68 -9.42
N ASN A 35 28.93 31.68 -10.02
CA ASN A 35 28.93 31.50 -11.47
C ASN A 35 27.51 31.36 -12.04
N LYS A 36 26.61 30.66 -11.33
CA LYS A 36 25.19 30.57 -11.70
C LYS A 36 24.51 31.95 -11.65
N HIS A 37 24.72 32.72 -10.57
CA HIS A 37 24.16 34.06 -10.44
C HIS A 37 24.63 34.99 -11.57
N ASP A 38 25.93 34.91 -11.89
CA ASP A 38 26.58 35.70 -12.94
C ASP A 38 26.33 35.14 -14.36
N LYS A 39 25.53 34.06 -14.49
CA LYS A 39 25.20 33.37 -15.75
C LYS A 39 26.43 32.96 -16.58
N ILE A 40 27.47 32.48 -15.91
CA ILE A 40 28.69 31.99 -16.57
C ILE A 40 28.41 30.61 -17.17
N PHE A 41 28.31 30.50 -18.50
CA PHE A 41 28.05 29.24 -19.18
C PHE A 41 29.31 28.72 -19.88
N SER A 42 30.09 27.91 -19.18
CA SER A 42 31.40 27.45 -19.65
C SER A 42 31.70 25.97 -19.34
N TYR A 43 32.65 25.39 -20.09
CA TYR A 43 33.15 24.04 -19.84
C TYR A 43 33.85 23.89 -18.48
N ASP A 44 34.52 24.94 -17.99
CA ASP A 44 35.11 24.96 -16.64
C ASP A 44 34.01 24.81 -15.56
N ALA A 45 32.89 25.53 -15.72
CA ALA A 45 31.75 25.40 -14.83
C ALA A 45 31.18 23.97 -14.86
N LEU A 46 31.05 23.34 -16.04
CA LEU A 46 30.64 21.94 -16.15
C LEU A 46 31.60 21.00 -15.41
N SER A 47 32.92 21.14 -15.58
CA SER A 47 33.90 20.30 -14.89
C SER A 47 33.83 20.43 -13.36
N LYS A 48 33.67 21.66 -12.86
CA LYS A 48 33.49 21.92 -11.42
C LYS A 48 32.18 21.35 -10.88
N ILE A 49 31.08 21.46 -11.64
CA ILE A 49 29.79 20.86 -11.28
C ILE A 49 29.93 19.35 -11.18
N GLU A 50 30.53 18.69 -12.17
CA GLU A 50 30.75 17.24 -12.18
C GLU A 50 31.48 16.76 -10.92
N LYS A 51 32.63 17.39 -10.60
CA LYS A 51 33.40 17.07 -9.38
C LYS A 51 32.56 17.22 -8.11
N THR A 52 31.67 18.21 -8.09
CA THR A 52 30.78 18.46 -6.95
C THR A 52 29.67 17.42 -6.87
N LEU A 53 29.11 16.98 -8.00
CA LEU A 53 28.04 15.98 -8.08
C LEU A 53 28.51 14.57 -7.73
N TYR A 54 29.78 14.21 -7.97
CA TYR A 54 30.36 12.96 -7.44
C TYR A 54 30.39 12.91 -5.91
N ILE A 55 30.42 14.07 -5.25
CA ILE A 55 30.38 14.17 -3.79
C ILE A 55 28.93 14.22 -3.29
N SER A 56 28.08 15.05 -3.93
CA SER A 56 26.70 15.28 -3.50
C SER A 56 25.76 15.37 -4.70
N PRO A 57 25.29 14.23 -5.23
CA PRO A 57 24.39 14.20 -6.38
C PRO A 57 22.99 14.73 -6.06
N GLU A 58 22.61 14.88 -4.79
CA GLU A 58 21.33 15.47 -4.36
C GLU A 58 21.29 17.01 -4.47
N PHE A 59 22.33 17.65 -5.00
CA PHE A 59 22.34 19.11 -5.09
C PHE A 59 21.60 19.60 -6.35
N TYR A 60 20.27 19.65 -6.27
CA TYR A 60 19.37 20.01 -7.37
C TYR A 60 19.73 21.32 -8.10
N THR A 61 20.19 22.35 -7.38
CA THR A 61 20.57 23.63 -7.97
C THR A 61 21.70 23.48 -9.00
N LEU A 62 22.65 22.58 -8.74
CA LEU A 62 23.77 22.33 -9.66
C LEU A 62 23.32 21.52 -10.88
N TRP A 63 22.41 20.57 -10.74
CA TRP A 63 21.81 19.89 -11.90
C TRP A 63 21.03 20.87 -12.78
N ASN A 64 20.27 21.78 -12.18
CA ASN A 64 19.57 22.82 -12.94
C ASN A 64 20.54 23.77 -13.64
N TYR A 65 21.59 24.20 -12.95
CA TYR A 65 22.63 25.02 -13.56
C TYR A 65 23.37 24.29 -14.69
N ARG A 66 23.64 22.98 -14.51
CA ARG A 66 24.23 22.16 -15.56
C ARG A 66 23.35 22.10 -16.81
N LYS A 67 22.03 21.89 -16.65
CA LYS A 67 21.06 21.94 -17.76
C LYS A 67 21.06 23.31 -18.45
N GLU A 68 21.06 24.41 -17.69
CA GLU A 68 21.14 25.77 -18.25
C GLU A 68 22.40 25.95 -19.11
N ILE A 69 23.57 25.50 -18.63
CA ILE A 69 24.83 25.57 -19.39
C ILE A 69 24.74 24.73 -20.68
N ILE A 70 24.29 23.48 -20.58
CA ILE A 70 24.21 22.58 -21.74
C ILE A 70 23.23 23.13 -22.78
N THR A 71 22.05 23.58 -22.35
CA THR A 71 21.05 24.20 -23.23
C THR A 71 21.66 25.40 -23.97
N HIS A 72 22.30 26.33 -23.25
CA HIS A 72 22.98 27.48 -23.85
C HIS A 72 24.04 27.04 -24.87
N LEU A 73 24.88 26.06 -24.54
CA LEU A 73 25.87 25.52 -25.47
C LEU A 73 25.22 24.89 -26.71
N THR A 74 24.11 24.19 -26.58
CA THR A 74 23.45 23.52 -27.72
C THR A 74 22.59 24.45 -28.59
N GLU A 75 22.16 25.60 -28.06
CA GLU A 75 21.20 26.49 -28.71
C GLU A 75 21.80 27.84 -29.14
N GLU A 76 22.84 28.33 -28.44
CA GLU A 76 23.42 29.66 -28.66
C GLU A 76 24.89 29.61 -29.11
N ASN A 77 25.66 28.57 -28.78
CA ASN A 77 27.05 28.46 -29.23
C ASN A 77 27.13 28.04 -30.71
N GLU A 78 27.59 28.93 -31.59
CA GLU A 78 27.61 28.70 -33.04
C GLU A 78 28.39 27.45 -33.50
N GLU A 79 29.40 27.03 -32.75
CA GLU A 79 30.15 25.81 -33.10
C GLU A 79 29.37 24.52 -32.84
N ILE A 80 28.59 24.49 -31.75
CA ILE A 80 27.86 23.30 -31.31
C ILE A 80 26.45 23.29 -31.90
N LYS A 81 25.79 24.46 -31.91
CA LYS A 81 24.43 24.65 -32.42
C LYS A 81 24.25 24.09 -33.82
N ASN A 82 25.24 24.27 -34.69
CA ASN A 82 25.20 23.87 -36.09
C ASN A 82 25.79 22.46 -36.35
N SER A 83 26.29 21.76 -35.32
CA SER A 83 26.87 20.42 -35.44
C SER A 83 26.12 19.39 -34.59
N ASN A 84 25.36 18.51 -35.24
CA ASN A 84 24.68 17.41 -34.57
C ASN A 84 25.65 16.45 -33.87
N GLU A 85 26.84 16.26 -34.42
CA GLU A 85 27.88 15.41 -33.84
C GLU A 85 28.39 15.98 -32.51
N LYS A 86 28.72 17.28 -32.47
CA LYS A 86 29.15 17.95 -31.22
C LYS A 86 28.04 17.97 -30.16
N LYS A 87 26.78 18.12 -30.56
CA LYS A 87 25.63 17.99 -29.63
C LYS A 87 25.56 16.59 -29.04
N LYS A 88 25.70 15.56 -29.88
CA LYS A 88 25.69 14.15 -29.44
C LYS A 88 26.84 13.87 -28.47
N GLU A 89 28.06 14.30 -28.77
CA GLU A 89 29.22 14.15 -27.87
C GLU A 89 28.97 14.79 -26.49
N LEU A 90 28.36 15.99 -26.46
CA LEU A 90 28.01 16.65 -25.21
C LEU A 90 26.98 15.84 -24.39
N TYR A 91 25.93 15.32 -25.04
CA TYR A 91 24.94 14.48 -24.36
C TYR A 91 25.51 13.12 -23.91
N GLU A 92 26.41 12.52 -24.68
CA GLU A 92 27.11 11.29 -24.32
C GLU A 92 27.98 11.46 -23.06
N GLY A 93 28.68 12.60 -22.95
CA GLY A 93 29.39 12.96 -21.72
C GLY A 93 28.46 13.02 -20.50
N GLU A 94 27.24 13.55 -20.67
CA GLU A 94 26.24 13.58 -19.61
C GLU A 94 25.68 12.18 -19.26
N LEU A 95 25.54 11.29 -20.24
CA LEU A 95 25.20 9.90 -19.99
C LEU A 95 26.29 9.19 -19.19
N GLN A 96 27.56 9.43 -19.49
CA GLN A 96 28.67 8.86 -18.74
C GLN A 96 28.73 9.39 -17.30
N LEU A 97 28.49 10.68 -17.10
CA LEU A 97 28.42 11.29 -15.77
C LEU A 97 27.29 10.66 -14.93
N THR A 98 26.07 10.65 -15.47
CA THR A 98 24.91 10.11 -14.75
C THR A 98 25.07 8.61 -14.48
N GLN A 99 25.57 7.82 -15.44
CA GLN A 99 25.87 6.40 -15.23
C GLN A 99 26.92 6.20 -14.14
N THR A 100 28.01 6.96 -14.14
CA THR A 100 29.05 6.87 -13.10
C THR A 100 28.48 7.14 -11.72
N ILE A 101 27.67 8.20 -11.59
CA ILE A 101 27.00 8.52 -10.31
C ILE A 101 26.07 7.38 -9.89
N LEU A 102 25.22 6.87 -10.78
CA LEU A 102 24.24 5.83 -10.45
C LEU A 102 24.91 4.50 -10.09
N SER A 103 25.96 4.10 -10.81
CA SER A 103 26.64 2.82 -10.60
C SER A 103 27.62 2.82 -9.43
N LYS A 104 28.29 3.95 -9.14
CA LYS A 104 29.40 3.98 -8.16
C LYS A 104 29.13 4.79 -6.90
N HIS A 105 28.21 5.74 -6.94
CA HIS A 105 28.05 6.73 -5.86
C HIS A 105 26.68 6.68 -5.21
N HIS A 106 25.60 6.82 -5.99
CA HIS A 106 24.26 7.02 -5.45
C HIS A 106 23.14 6.58 -6.42
N ILE A 107 22.85 5.28 -6.43
CA ILE A 107 21.81 4.67 -7.29
C ILE A 107 20.37 5.15 -7.00
N LYS A 108 20.15 5.81 -5.85
CA LYS A 108 18.83 6.30 -5.39
C LYS A 108 18.69 7.82 -5.53
N SER A 109 19.54 8.46 -6.34
CA SER A 109 19.50 9.91 -6.55
C SER A 109 18.37 10.32 -7.47
N TYR A 110 17.34 10.99 -6.93
CA TYR A 110 16.25 11.56 -7.72
C TYR A 110 16.76 12.53 -8.76
N ALA A 111 17.68 13.43 -8.37
CA ALA A 111 18.20 14.46 -9.26
C ALA A 111 18.98 13.86 -10.44
N THR A 112 19.76 12.81 -10.20
CA THR A 112 20.53 12.13 -11.24
C THR A 112 19.62 11.40 -12.23
N TRP A 113 18.63 10.64 -11.74
CA TRP A 113 17.66 9.96 -12.61
C TRP A 113 16.85 10.96 -13.44
N HIS A 114 16.40 12.05 -12.82
CA HIS A 114 15.66 13.10 -13.52
C HIS A 114 16.51 13.79 -14.60
N HIS A 115 17.79 14.07 -14.31
CA HIS A 115 18.70 14.61 -15.32
C HIS A 115 18.89 13.62 -16.48
N ARG A 116 19.00 12.32 -16.18
CA ARG A 116 19.11 11.29 -17.22
C ARG A 116 17.86 11.21 -18.11
N CYS A 117 16.65 11.30 -17.54
CA CYS A 117 15.42 11.42 -18.34
C CYS A 117 15.44 12.62 -19.28
N TRP A 118 15.92 13.77 -18.79
CA TRP A 118 16.04 14.98 -19.62
C TRP A 118 17.00 14.79 -20.80
N ILE A 119 18.14 14.10 -20.61
CA ILE A 119 19.08 13.79 -21.69
C ILE A 119 18.42 12.85 -22.72
N MET A 120 17.72 11.81 -22.26
CA MET A 120 17.10 10.81 -23.14
C MET A 120 16.06 11.40 -24.09
N GLN A 121 15.36 12.47 -23.67
CA GLN A 121 14.43 13.22 -24.52
C GLN A 121 15.13 14.00 -25.65
N LYS A 122 16.45 14.14 -25.61
CA LYS A 122 17.26 14.82 -26.64
C LYS A 122 18.00 13.85 -27.56
N LEU A 123 17.93 12.55 -27.27
CA LEU A 123 18.61 11.49 -28.00
C LEU A 123 17.61 10.61 -28.77
N ASP A 124 18.14 9.77 -29.67
CA ASP A 124 17.37 8.87 -30.52
C ASP A 124 17.33 7.42 -29.98
N SER A 125 16.58 6.55 -30.66
CA SER A 125 16.30 5.18 -30.22
C SER A 125 17.53 4.30 -30.06
N GLY A 126 18.66 4.62 -30.71
CA GLY A 126 19.91 3.88 -30.54
C GLY A 126 20.46 3.95 -29.11
N TYR A 127 20.21 5.04 -28.40
CA TYR A 127 20.64 5.22 -27.01
C TYR A 127 19.69 4.57 -26.02
N TRP A 128 18.38 4.60 -26.30
CA TRP A 128 17.35 4.05 -25.42
C TRP A 128 17.54 2.54 -25.19
N GLU A 129 17.90 1.77 -26.23
CA GLU A 129 18.16 0.33 -26.09
C GLU A 129 19.40 0.03 -25.22
N ASN A 130 20.46 0.85 -25.33
CA ASN A 130 21.63 0.71 -24.47
C ASN A 130 21.28 1.02 -23.02
N ASP A 131 20.38 1.97 -22.80
CA ASP A 131 19.89 2.32 -21.47
C ASP A 131 18.99 1.24 -20.85
N LEU A 132 18.21 0.50 -21.64
CA LEU A 132 17.52 -0.69 -21.13
C LEU A 132 18.51 -1.71 -20.57
N LYS A 133 19.67 -1.92 -21.21
CA LYS A 133 20.73 -2.80 -20.67
C LYS A 133 21.31 -2.26 -19.38
N LEU A 134 21.52 -0.93 -19.28
CA LEU A 134 21.95 -0.30 -18.04
C LEU A 134 20.93 -0.52 -16.92
N THR A 135 19.63 -0.38 -17.18
CA THR A 135 18.61 -0.66 -16.16
C THR A 135 18.65 -2.10 -15.69
N ALA A 136 18.82 -3.07 -16.60
CA ALA A 136 18.93 -4.47 -16.24
C ALA A 136 20.17 -4.73 -15.36
N GLN A 137 21.30 -4.10 -15.68
CA GLN A 137 22.50 -4.16 -14.85
C GLN A 137 22.27 -3.53 -13.46
N LEU A 138 21.63 -2.37 -13.38
CA LEU A 138 21.39 -1.70 -12.09
C LEU A 138 20.38 -2.48 -11.22
N LEU A 139 19.38 -3.11 -11.84
CA LEU A 139 18.40 -3.96 -11.18
C LEU A 139 18.98 -5.30 -10.72
N SER A 140 20.03 -5.82 -11.35
CA SER A 140 20.71 -7.01 -10.82
C SER A 140 21.46 -6.74 -9.51
N TYR A 141 21.83 -5.48 -9.23
CA TYR A 141 22.40 -5.08 -7.95
C TYR A 141 21.36 -4.73 -6.89
N ASP A 142 20.27 -4.05 -7.27
CA ASP A 142 19.14 -3.71 -6.38
C ASP A 142 17.83 -3.82 -7.16
N ASN A 143 17.26 -5.03 -7.19
CA ASN A 143 16.02 -5.33 -7.91
C ASN A 143 14.78 -4.66 -7.31
N ARG A 144 14.89 -4.05 -6.12
CA ARG A 144 13.84 -3.26 -5.47
C ARG A 144 14.00 -1.76 -5.68
N ASN A 145 14.97 -1.33 -6.49
CA ASN A 145 15.18 0.08 -6.76
C ASN A 145 14.05 0.67 -7.63
N PHE A 146 13.05 1.26 -6.98
CA PHE A 146 11.91 1.85 -7.68
C PHE A 146 12.31 3.00 -8.61
N HIS A 147 13.42 3.71 -8.38
CA HIS A 147 13.88 4.76 -9.32
C HIS A 147 14.32 4.15 -10.64
N CYS A 148 15.07 3.04 -10.58
CA CYS A 148 15.51 2.32 -11.77
C CYS A 148 14.30 1.73 -12.52
N TRP A 149 13.32 1.18 -11.80
CA TRP A 149 12.05 0.73 -12.39
C TRP A 149 11.27 1.85 -13.06
N ASN A 150 11.13 3.01 -12.41
CA ASN A 150 10.48 4.19 -12.98
C ASN A 150 11.20 4.64 -14.28
N TYR A 151 12.53 4.66 -14.26
CA TYR A 151 13.33 5.01 -15.42
C TYR A 151 13.19 3.98 -16.55
N ARG A 152 13.21 2.68 -16.23
CA ARG A 152 13.00 1.62 -17.22
C ARG A 152 11.66 1.77 -17.93
N ARG A 153 10.57 2.04 -17.19
CA ARG A 153 9.25 2.32 -17.79
C ARG A 153 9.25 3.54 -18.69
N PHE A 154 9.94 4.61 -18.30
CA PHE A 154 10.13 5.78 -19.15
C PHE A 154 10.85 5.44 -20.47
N ILE A 155 11.93 4.64 -20.42
CA ILE A 155 12.65 4.21 -21.62
C ILE A 155 11.78 3.30 -22.51
N LEU A 156 11.03 2.36 -21.92
CA LEU A 156 10.12 1.49 -22.67
C LEU A 156 9.03 2.28 -23.40
N GLN A 157 8.52 3.35 -22.78
CA GLN A 157 7.56 4.26 -23.40
C GLN A 157 8.18 5.01 -24.59
N LEU A 158 9.43 5.47 -24.48
CA LEU A 158 10.13 6.11 -25.62
C LEU A 158 10.32 5.14 -26.79
N LEU A 159 10.65 3.88 -26.51
CA LEU A 159 10.85 2.84 -27.53
C LEU A 159 9.56 2.34 -28.18
N ASP A 160 8.39 2.66 -27.62
CA ASP A 160 7.09 2.05 -27.95
C ASP A 160 7.19 0.52 -28.03
N ARG A 161 7.89 -0.08 -27.07
CA ARG A 161 8.18 -1.52 -27.07
C ARG A 161 6.90 -2.31 -26.78
N LYS A 162 6.73 -3.44 -27.46
CA LYS A 162 5.64 -4.39 -27.16
C LYS A 162 5.73 -4.87 -25.70
N PRO A 163 4.61 -4.88 -24.95
CA PRO A 163 4.58 -5.32 -23.55
C PRO A 163 5.06 -6.76 -23.36
N SER A 164 4.87 -7.64 -24.35
CA SER A 164 5.31 -9.05 -24.33
C SER A 164 6.79 -9.22 -24.00
N ALA A 165 7.65 -8.41 -24.63
CA ALA A 165 9.09 -8.47 -24.39
C ALA A 165 9.48 -8.03 -22.96
N GLU A 166 8.73 -7.10 -22.37
CA GLU A 166 8.98 -6.69 -20.98
C GLU A 166 8.42 -7.71 -19.99
N LEU A 167 7.27 -8.34 -20.28
CA LEU A 167 6.73 -9.43 -19.47
C LEU A 167 7.66 -10.65 -19.45
N GLU A 168 8.34 -10.96 -20.55
CA GLU A 168 9.38 -12.00 -20.61
C GLU A 168 10.58 -11.64 -19.73
N TYR A 169 11.07 -10.39 -19.82
CA TYR A 169 12.13 -9.90 -18.94
C TYR A 169 11.73 -10.01 -17.46
N LEU A 170 10.51 -9.61 -17.12
CA LEU A 170 9.98 -9.67 -15.75
C LEU A 170 9.83 -11.11 -15.26
N TYR A 171 9.46 -12.05 -16.13
CA TYR A 171 9.37 -13.48 -15.78
C TYR A 171 10.71 -14.01 -15.27
N GLY A 172 11.81 -13.72 -15.98
CA GLY A 172 13.16 -14.11 -15.52
C GLY A 172 13.60 -13.44 -14.22
N MET A 173 12.94 -12.36 -13.79
CA MET A 173 13.21 -11.71 -12.51
C MET A 173 12.43 -12.30 -11.32
N LEU A 174 11.50 -13.22 -11.58
CA LEU A 174 10.71 -13.90 -10.54
C LEU A 174 11.46 -15.02 -9.84
N ASP A 175 12.61 -15.45 -10.38
CA ASP A 175 13.53 -16.41 -9.72
C ASP A 175 13.96 -15.91 -8.33
N ASP A 176 14.07 -14.60 -8.14
CA ASP A 176 14.18 -14.01 -6.81
C ASP A 176 12.79 -13.88 -6.16
N VAL A 177 12.49 -14.82 -5.26
CA VAL A 177 11.23 -14.90 -4.52
C VAL A 177 10.88 -13.63 -3.71
N GLN A 178 11.87 -12.79 -3.38
CA GLN A 178 11.64 -11.54 -2.63
C GLN A 178 11.38 -10.33 -3.54
N ASN A 179 11.41 -10.52 -4.87
CA ASN A 179 11.31 -9.44 -5.83
C ASN A 179 9.85 -9.00 -6.08
N TYR A 180 9.25 -8.32 -5.10
CA TYR A 180 7.92 -7.72 -5.24
C TYR A 180 7.83 -6.72 -6.41
N SER A 181 8.95 -6.06 -6.74
CA SER A 181 8.97 -5.08 -7.81
C SER A 181 8.71 -5.71 -9.19
N ALA A 182 9.18 -6.93 -9.45
CA ALA A 182 8.88 -7.62 -10.70
C ALA A 182 7.37 -7.88 -10.84
N TRP A 183 6.74 -8.48 -9.82
CA TRP A 183 5.29 -8.68 -9.77
C TRP A 183 4.51 -7.38 -9.96
N HIS A 184 4.89 -6.31 -9.25
CA HIS A 184 4.24 -5.01 -9.40
C HIS A 184 4.35 -4.46 -10.84
N ASN A 185 5.52 -4.57 -11.47
CA ASN A 185 5.67 -4.12 -12.86
C ASN A 185 4.84 -4.96 -13.84
N ARG A 186 4.66 -6.27 -13.59
CA ARG A 186 3.72 -7.09 -14.38
C ARG A 186 2.29 -6.54 -14.28
N SER A 187 1.84 -6.22 -13.05
CA SER A 187 0.47 -5.72 -12.81
C SER A 187 0.14 -4.46 -13.64
N ALA A 188 1.15 -3.61 -13.86
CA ALA A 188 1.00 -2.37 -14.62
C ALA A 188 0.94 -2.58 -16.15
N LEU A 189 1.35 -3.75 -16.64
CA LEU A 189 1.48 -4.05 -18.08
C LEU A 189 0.34 -4.91 -18.63
N LEU A 190 -0.41 -5.62 -17.79
CA LEU A 190 -1.36 -6.65 -18.28
C LEU A 190 -2.46 -6.09 -19.18
N VAL A 191 -2.98 -4.89 -18.87
CA VAL A 191 -4.04 -4.25 -19.68
C VAL A 191 -3.48 -3.86 -21.05
N GLU A 192 -2.34 -3.16 -21.07
CA GLU A 192 -1.67 -2.77 -22.32
C GLU A 192 -1.27 -4.01 -23.14
N TYR A 193 -0.83 -5.08 -22.48
CA TYR A 193 -0.50 -6.36 -23.12
C TYR A 193 -1.72 -6.98 -23.81
N SER A 194 -2.86 -7.06 -23.12
CA SER A 194 -4.12 -7.56 -23.69
C SER A 194 -4.55 -6.73 -24.91
N GLU A 195 -4.51 -5.40 -24.81
CA GLU A 195 -4.92 -4.50 -25.89
C GLU A 195 -3.97 -4.56 -27.09
N LYS A 196 -2.66 -4.37 -26.89
CA LYS A 196 -1.67 -4.30 -27.98
C LYS A 196 -1.45 -5.63 -28.68
N GLU A 197 -1.58 -6.75 -27.98
CA GLU A 197 -1.38 -8.09 -28.55
C GLU A 197 -2.72 -8.76 -28.91
N SER A 198 -3.86 -8.09 -28.70
CA SER A 198 -5.21 -8.58 -29.03
C SER A 198 -5.56 -9.91 -28.37
N ILE A 199 -5.14 -10.09 -27.11
CA ILE A 199 -5.42 -11.28 -26.29
C ILE A 199 -6.59 -10.96 -25.35
N PRO A 200 -7.64 -11.80 -25.24
CA PRO A 200 -8.71 -11.59 -24.27
C PRO A 200 -8.15 -11.45 -22.86
N PHE A 201 -8.56 -10.41 -22.13
CA PHE A 201 -8.02 -10.16 -20.79
C PHE A 201 -8.28 -11.32 -19.81
N THR A 202 -9.37 -12.07 -20.00
CA THR A 202 -9.65 -13.32 -19.26
C THR A 202 -8.55 -14.37 -19.46
N GLU A 203 -7.98 -14.49 -20.65
CA GLU A 203 -6.88 -15.41 -20.93
C GLU A 203 -5.59 -14.94 -20.24
N VAL A 204 -5.30 -13.64 -20.29
CA VAL A 204 -4.16 -13.03 -19.56
C VAL A 204 -4.27 -13.31 -18.06
N VAL A 205 -5.46 -13.13 -17.47
CA VAL A 205 -5.71 -13.40 -16.05
C VAL A 205 -5.52 -14.88 -15.70
N ASN A 206 -5.94 -15.81 -16.56
CA ASN A 206 -5.70 -17.24 -16.35
C ASN A 206 -4.20 -17.58 -16.38
N GLN A 207 -3.45 -17.05 -17.34
CA GLN A 207 -2.00 -17.25 -17.43
C GLN A 207 -1.28 -16.71 -16.20
N GLU A 208 -1.66 -15.51 -15.73
CA GLU A 208 -1.08 -14.93 -14.52
C GLU A 208 -1.48 -15.69 -13.25
N TYR A 209 -2.70 -16.24 -13.19
CA TYR A 209 -3.14 -17.09 -12.08
C TYR A 209 -2.28 -18.36 -11.99
N ASP A 210 -2.06 -19.04 -13.11
CA ASP A 210 -1.22 -20.25 -13.15
C ASP A 210 0.24 -19.90 -12.78
N LEU A 211 0.74 -18.74 -13.21
CA LEU A 211 2.06 -18.23 -12.82
C LEU A 211 2.18 -18.01 -11.30
N CYS A 212 1.19 -17.38 -10.68
CA CYS A 212 1.16 -17.20 -9.22
C CYS A 212 1.15 -18.54 -8.51
N THR A 213 0.28 -19.44 -8.97
CA THR A 213 0.09 -20.78 -8.41
C THR A 213 1.40 -21.54 -8.41
N ASN A 214 2.09 -21.62 -9.55
CA ASN A 214 3.40 -22.26 -9.64
C ASN A 214 4.43 -21.64 -8.68
N ALA A 215 4.42 -20.31 -8.51
CA ALA A 215 5.36 -19.62 -7.64
C ALA A 215 5.17 -19.99 -6.16
N PHE A 216 3.93 -19.98 -5.65
CA PHE A 216 3.67 -20.31 -4.24
C PHE A 216 3.52 -21.80 -3.94
N TYR A 217 3.35 -22.67 -4.95
CA TYR A 217 3.54 -24.12 -4.80
C TYR A 217 5.03 -24.47 -4.65
N THR A 218 5.91 -23.76 -5.35
CA THR A 218 7.36 -23.96 -5.28
C THR A 218 7.94 -23.38 -3.99
N GLU A 219 7.56 -22.14 -3.66
CA GLU A 219 7.99 -21.45 -2.44
C GLU A 219 6.78 -20.84 -1.71
N PRO A 220 6.11 -21.61 -0.83
CA PRO A 220 4.99 -21.14 -0.01
C PRO A 220 5.23 -19.84 0.75
N SER A 221 6.48 -19.56 1.14
CA SER A 221 6.84 -18.35 1.87
C SER A 221 6.93 -17.09 0.98
N ASN A 222 6.80 -17.22 -0.35
CA ASN A 222 6.85 -16.13 -1.33
C ASN A 222 5.63 -15.19 -1.19
N GLN A 223 5.74 -14.27 -0.24
CA GLN A 223 4.73 -13.24 0.02
C GLN A 223 4.40 -12.40 -1.23
N SER A 224 5.37 -12.19 -2.13
CA SER A 224 5.17 -11.35 -3.31
C SER A 224 4.15 -11.95 -4.26
N ALA A 225 4.26 -13.26 -4.52
CA ALA A 225 3.31 -14.02 -5.33
C ALA A 225 1.90 -13.99 -4.71
N TRP A 226 1.78 -14.21 -3.40
CA TRP A 226 0.48 -14.16 -2.69
C TRP A 226 -0.19 -12.80 -2.74
N ILE A 227 0.56 -11.71 -2.60
CA ILE A 227 0.00 -10.35 -2.69
C ILE A 227 -0.44 -10.04 -4.11
N TYR A 228 0.35 -10.41 -5.11
CA TYR A 228 0.00 -10.22 -6.52
C TYR A 228 -1.22 -11.06 -6.91
N HIS A 229 -1.28 -12.31 -6.46
CA HIS A 229 -2.42 -13.20 -6.62
C HIS A 229 -3.72 -12.58 -6.04
N ARG A 230 -3.65 -12.04 -4.82
CA ARG A 230 -4.79 -11.34 -4.21
C ARG A 230 -5.25 -10.14 -5.05
N TRP A 231 -4.33 -9.37 -5.60
CA TRP A 231 -4.66 -8.27 -6.50
C TRP A 231 -5.33 -8.77 -7.78
N LEU A 232 -4.81 -9.84 -8.37
CA LEU A 232 -5.35 -10.46 -9.59
C LEU A 232 -6.80 -10.91 -9.38
N LEU A 233 -7.10 -11.60 -8.29
CA LEU A 233 -8.44 -12.09 -7.96
C LEU A 233 -9.45 -10.99 -7.59
N ALA A 234 -8.99 -9.77 -7.28
CA ALA A 234 -9.88 -8.64 -7.02
C ALA A 234 -10.49 -8.05 -8.32
N SER A 235 -9.92 -8.37 -9.49
CA SER A 235 -10.44 -7.95 -10.79
C SER A 235 -11.76 -8.67 -11.17
N PRO A 236 -12.62 -8.11 -12.03
CA PRO A 236 -13.84 -8.78 -12.48
C PRO A 236 -13.60 -10.18 -13.05
N GLU A 237 -12.57 -10.32 -13.88
CA GLU A 237 -12.16 -11.58 -14.50
C GLU A 237 -11.57 -12.53 -13.46
N GLY A 238 -10.74 -12.03 -12.54
CA GLY A 238 -10.15 -12.82 -11.47
C GLY A 238 -11.19 -13.40 -10.50
N LYS A 239 -12.29 -12.67 -10.24
CA LYS A 239 -13.40 -13.19 -9.42
C LYS A 239 -14.04 -14.46 -10.01
N THR A 240 -13.94 -14.69 -11.31
CA THR A 240 -14.44 -15.93 -11.94
C THR A 240 -13.62 -17.16 -11.56
N LEU A 241 -12.40 -16.98 -11.04
CA LEU A 241 -11.48 -18.05 -10.64
C LEU A 241 -11.64 -18.47 -9.17
N LYS A 242 -12.51 -17.82 -8.39
CA LYS A 242 -12.64 -18.06 -6.94
C LYS A 242 -12.86 -19.52 -6.56
N SER A 243 -13.75 -20.23 -7.24
CA SER A 243 -14.01 -21.65 -6.93
C SER A 243 -12.77 -22.52 -7.19
N LYS A 244 -12.10 -22.31 -8.35
CA LYS A 244 -10.82 -22.98 -8.69
C LYS A 244 -9.74 -22.66 -7.66
N ASP A 245 -9.65 -21.40 -7.23
CA ASP A 245 -8.65 -20.96 -6.25
C ASP A 245 -8.90 -21.52 -4.85
N LEU A 246 -10.16 -21.64 -4.43
CA LEU A 246 -10.51 -22.32 -3.18
C LEU A 246 -10.09 -23.79 -3.20
N GLU A 247 -10.37 -24.52 -4.29
CA GLU A 247 -9.92 -25.91 -4.45
C GLU A 247 -8.39 -26.00 -4.39
N THR A 248 -7.70 -25.18 -5.20
CA THR A 248 -6.23 -25.09 -5.28
C THR A 248 -5.61 -24.80 -3.90
N CYS A 249 -6.12 -23.81 -3.18
CA CYS A 249 -5.60 -23.44 -1.87
C CYS A 249 -5.88 -24.50 -0.81
N ASN A 250 -7.04 -25.18 -0.84
CA ASN A 250 -7.32 -26.26 0.10
C ASN A 250 -6.37 -27.46 -0.12
N GLU A 251 -6.15 -27.87 -1.38
CA GLU A 251 -5.17 -28.91 -1.70
C GLU A 251 -3.77 -28.53 -1.21
N LEU A 252 -3.36 -27.29 -1.46
CA LEU A 252 -2.07 -26.79 -1.01
C LEU A 252 -1.96 -26.77 0.52
N LEU A 253 -3.01 -26.36 1.24
CA LEU A 253 -3.06 -26.38 2.69
C LEU A 253 -2.92 -27.81 3.25
N ASP A 254 -3.59 -28.78 2.63
CA ASP A 254 -3.48 -30.19 3.00
C ASP A 254 -2.05 -30.72 2.81
N MET A 255 -1.40 -30.34 1.71
CA MET A 255 0.02 -30.68 1.47
C MET A 255 0.97 -30.00 2.45
N MET A 256 0.68 -28.77 2.89
CA MET A 256 1.50 -28.07 3.88
C MET A 256 1.31 -28.59 5.30
N THR A 257 0.14 -29.16 5.61
CA THR A 257 -0.22 -29.62 6.95
C THR A 257 0.73 -30.72 7.41
N GLY A 258 1.55 -30.42 8.44
CA GLY A 258 2.55 -31.34 8.99
C GLY A 258 3.99 -31.09 8.50
N LEU A 259 4.23 -30.06 7.69
CA LEU A 259 5.58 -29.63 7.31
C LEU A 259 6.29 -28.80 8.41
N LYS A 260 7.61 -28.67 8.27
CA LYS A 260 8.52 -28.13 9.30
C LYS A 260 8.32 -26.65 9.67
N ASN A 261 7.60 -25.85 8.87
CA ASN A 261 7.40 -24.43 9.12
C ASN A 261 5.92 -24.03 9.05
N PRO A 262 5.21 -24.03 10.19
CA PRO A 262 3.79 -23.68 10.26
C PRO A 262 3.46 -22.25 9.77
N LYS A 263 4.46 -21.38 9.66
CA LYS A 263 4.26 -19.99 9.22
C LYS A 263 3.95 -19.86 7.74
N ASP A 264 4.30 -20.86 6.94
CA ASP A 264 4.08 -20.84 5.50
C ASP A 264 2.60 -21.05 5.15
N GLU A 265 1.86 -21.77 6.02
CA GLU A 265 0.40 -21.95 5.92
C GLU A 265 -0.37 -20.62 6.03
N LYS A 266 0.23 -19.59 6.64
CA LYS A 266 -0.43 -18.29 6.89
C LYS A 266 -1.01 -17.71 5.60
N TRP A 267 -0.23 -17.68 4.53
CA TRP A 267 -0.65 -17.02 3.29
C TRP A 267 -1.80 -17.78 2.63
N CYS A 268 -1.71 -19.10 2.58
CA CYS A 268 -2.77 -19.96 2.07
C CYS A 268 -4.06 -19.80 2.89
N LEU A 269 -3.98 -19.85 4.22
CA LEU A 269 -5.13 -19.62 5.11
C LEU A 269 -5.76 -18.23 4.93
N VAL A 270 -4.93 -17.19 4.78
CA VAL A 270 -5.44 -15.83 4.50
C VAL A 270 -6.20 -15.80 3.17
N THR A 271 -5.66 -16.42 2.11
CA THR A 271 -6.31 -16.48 0.79
C THR A 271 -7.65 -17.20 0.86
N ILE A 272 -7.71 -18.39 1.48
CA ILE A 272 -8.95 -19.15 1.68
C ILE A 272 -9.99 -18.31 2.40
N VAL A 273 -9.62 -17.73 3.56
CA VAL A 273 -10.54 -16.89 4.33
C VAL A 273 -11.08 -15.75 3.48
N LEU A 274 -10.21 -15.00 2.80
CA LEU A 274 -10.62 -13.84 2.00
C LEU A 274 -11.56 -14.22 0.85
N ASN A 275 -11.34 -15.35 0.17
CA ASN A 275 -12.26 -15.83 -0.85
C ASN A 275 -13.64 -16.14 -0.24
N MET A 276 -13.67 -16.82 0.91
CA MET A 276 -14.92 -17.15 1.59
C MET A 276 -15.65 -15.93 2.18
N LEU A 277 -14.94 -14.85 2.56
CA LEU A 277 -15.58 -13.62 3.06
C LEU A 277 -16.51 -12.97 2.04
N ASP A 278 -16.18 -13.09 0.76
CA ASP A 278 -16.92 -12.45 -0.31
C ASP A 278 -18.18 -13.23 -0.70
N GLU A 279 -18.28 -14.50 -0.31
CA GLU A 279 -19.43 -15.34 -0.63
C GLU A 279 -20.73 -14.73 -0.09
N GLU A 280 -21.77 -14.73 -0.90
CA GLU A 280 -23.10 -14.26 -0.49
C GLU A 280 -23.71 -15.25 0.50
N SER A 281 -23.55 -16.54 0.22
CA SER A 281 -24.10 -17.62 1.01
C SER A 281 -23.07 -18.63 1.48
N LEU A 282 -22.98 -18.82 2.80
CA LEU A 282 -22.23 -19.91 3.41
C LEU A 282 -23.16 -20.71 4.32
N GLY A 283 -23.05 -22.03 4.26
CA GLY A 283 -23.63 -22.95 5.23
C GLY A 283 -22.89 -22.89 6.58
N ASP A 284 -23.47 -23.49 7.62
CA ASP A 284 -22.91 -23.38 8.96
C ASP A 284 -21.55 -24.06 9.10
N ALA A 285 -21.32 -25.19 8.41
CA ALA A 285 -20.02 -25.85 8.36
C ALA A 285 -18.93 -24.94 7.77
N GLU A 286 -19.25 -24.22 6.70
CA GLU A 286 -18.30 -23.29 6.05
C GLU A 286 -18.00 -22.08 6.94
N LYS A 287 -19.00 -21.55 7.64
CA LYS A 287 -18.80 -20.48 8.64
C LYS A 287 -17.86 -20.92 9.75
N GLU A 288 -18.05 -22.13 10.29
CA GLU A 288 -17.16 -22.70 11.31
C GLU A 288 -15.74 -22.90 10.79
N THR A 289 -15.58 -23.32 9.52
CA THR A 289 -14.26 -23.40 8.86
C THR A 289 -13.58 -22.05 8.82
N VAL A 290 -14.26 -20.98 8.37
CA VAL A 290 -13.71 -19.61 8.33
C VAL A 290 -13.28 -19.15 9.72
N ILE A 291 -14.14 -19.34 10.74
CA ILE A 291 -13.84 -18.96 12.12
C ILE A 291 -12.61 -19.73 12.64
N THR A 292 -12.52 -21.02 12.35
CA THR A 292 -11.38 -21.87 12.72
C THR A 292 -10.09 -21.38 12.07
N HIS A 293 -10.11 -21.06 10.77
CA HIS A 293 -8.96 -20.54 10.04
C HIS A 293 -8.50 -19.19 10.59
N LEU A 294 -9.43 -18.29 10.89
CA LEU A 294 -9.12 -16.99 11.51
C LEU A 294 -8.49 -17.14 12.90
N ASN A 295 -8.96 -18.09 13.71
CA ASN A 295 -8.35 -18.37 15.01
C ASN A 295 -6.94 -18.94 14.87
N LYS A 296 -6.70 -19.81 13.88
CA LYS A 296 -5.36 -20.34 13.55
C LYS A 296 -4.42 -19.21 13.09
N LEU A 297 -4.90 -18.29 12.27
CA LEU A 297 -4.13 -17.12 11.82
C LEU A 297 -3.68 -16.21 12.97
N VAL A 298 -4.52 -16.01 13.99
CA VAL A 298 -4.14 -15.27 15.21
C VAL A 298 -2.97 -15.92 15.95
N GLN A 299 -2.88 -17.26 15.92
CA GLN A 299 -1.78 -18.00 16.54
C GLN A 299 -0.51 -17.96 15.69
N LEU A 300 -0.64 -18.09 14.37
CA LEU A 300 0.49 -18.10 13.42
C LEU A 300 1.12 -16.71 13.25
N ASP A 301 0.31 -15.64 13.33
CA ASP A 301 0.75 -14.26 13.13
C ASP A 301 0.22 -13.30 14.22
N PRO A 302 0.78 -13.38 15.45
CA PRO A 302 0.28 -12.62 16.59
C PRO A 302 0.39 -11.10 16.45
N THR A 303 1.32 -10.60 15.61
CA THR A 303 1.48 -9.17 15.36
C THR A 303 0.31 -8.58 14.57
N HIS A 304 -0.42 -9.42 13.82
CA HIS A 304 -1.61 -9.04 13.07
C HIS A 304 -2.92 -9.53 13.70
N LYS A 305 -2.92 -9.98 14.96
CA LYS A 305 -4.14 -10.46 15.64
C LYS A 305 -5.31 -9.47 15.56
N GLY A 306 -5.03 -8.17 15.66
CA GLY A 306 -6.04 -7.12 15.54
C GLY A 306 -6.73 -7.16 14.19
N TYR A 307 -5.96 -7.29 13.10
CA TYR A 307 -6.46 -7.42 11.73
C TYR A 307 -7.36 -8.66 11.55
N TYR A 308 -6.99 -9.81 12.13
CA TYR A 308 -7.81 -11.02 12.02
C TYR A 308 -9.10 -10.95 12.85
N HIS A 309 -9.05 -10.40 14.06
CA HIS A 309 -10.27 -10.17 14.86
C HIS A 309 -11.23 -9.20 14.18
N ASP A 310 -10.67 -8.22 13.48
CA ASP A 310 -11.38 -7.24 12.69
C ASP A 310 -12.06 -7.86 11.47
N ILE A 311 -11.36 -8.74 10.73
CA ILE A 311 -11.97 -9.54 9.65
C ILE A 311 -13.06 -10.45 10.20
N ARG A 312 -12.78 -11.15 11.32
CA ARG A 312 -13.74 -12.05 11.96
C ARG A 312 -15.01 -11.31 12.36
N SER A 313 -14.88 -10.10 12.91
CA SER A 313 -16.02 -9.27 13.29
C SER A 313 -16.88 -8.94 12.06
N ASP A 314 -16.26 -8.49 10.99
CA ASP A 314 -16.95 -8.15 9.74
C ASP A 314 -17.66 -9.39 9.14
N PHE A 315 -16.97 -10.54 9.11
CA PHE A 315 -17.53 -11.82 8.69
C PHE A 315 -18.78 -12.20 9.48
N LEU A 316 -18.68 -12.20 10.81
CA LEU A 316 -19.78 -12.59 11.69
C LEU A 316 -20.99 -11.66 11.51
N LEU A 317 -20.77 -10.35 11.45
CA LEU A 317 -21.87 -9.39 11.26
C LEU A 317 -22.55 -9.58 9.89
N LYS A 318 -21.81 -9.87 8.82
CA LYS A 318 -22.39 -10.17 7.50
C LYS A 318 -23.19 -11.47 7.51
N HIS A 319 -22.61 -12.57 7.98
CA HIS A 319 -23.17 -13.92 7.80
C HIS A 319 -24.17 -14.37 8.88
N TYR A 320 -24.24 -13.66 10.01
CA TYR A 320 -25.25 -13.87 11.06
C TYR A 320 -26.36 -12.80 11.05
N THR A 321 -26.38 -11.92 10.04
CA THR A 321 -27.60 -11.14 9.75
C THR A 321 -28.66 -12.10 9.23
N ASN A 322 -29.87 -12.03 9.80
CA ASN A 322 -30.96 -12.93 9.43
C ASN A 322 -31.29 -12.77 7.94
N ARG A 323 -31.15 -13.84 7.15
CA ARG A 323 -31.38 -13.83 5.71
C ARG A 323 -32.84 -13.88 5.30
N ASP A 324 -33.70 -14.37 6.18
CA ASP A 324 -35.13 -14.51 5.92
C ASP A 324 -35.87 -13.19 6.12
N ASN A 325 -35.31 -12.25 6.89
CA ASN A 325 -35.96 -10.97 7.15
C ASN A 325 -35.04 -9.73 7.10
N PHE A 326 -33.71 -9.81 7.07
CA PHE A 326 -32.74 -8.67 7.05
C PHE A 326 -32.97 -7.52 8.05
N GLU A 327 -33.98 -7.64 8.92
CA GLU A 327 -34.38 -6.66 9.93
C GLU A 327 -33.65 -6.89 11.26
N LYS A 328 -33.09 -8.08 11.46
CA LYS A 328 -32.48 -8.49 12.73
C LYS A 328 -31.04 -8.98 12.53
N LEU A 329 -30.12 -8.39 13.30
CA LEU A 329 -28.75 -8.84 13.45
C LEU A 329 -28.49 -9.13 14.93
N VAL A 330 -28.15 -10.37 15.22
CA VAL A 330 -28.04 -10.87 16.59
C VAL A 330 -26.75 -11.69 16.70
N VAL A 331 -25.74 -11.14 17.37
CA VAL A 331 -24.42 -11.75 17.52
C VAL A 331 -23.90 -11.53 18.94
N HIS A 332 -24.11 -12.51 19.81
CA HIS A 332 -23.71 -12.47 21.21
C HIS A 332 -22.52 -13.38 21.51
N SER A 333 -21.62 -12.94 22.38
CA SER A 333 -20.50 -13.76 22.90
C SER A 333 -19.53 -14.28 21.82
N MET A 334 -19.46 -13.63 20.66
CA MET A 334 -18.57 -14.02 19.55
C MET A 334 -17.32 -13.14 19.43
N GLN A 335 -17.00 -12.38 20.48
CA GLN A 335 -15.80 -11.55 20.58
C GLN A 335 -15.68 -10.51 19.45
N ILE A 336 -16.80 -9.91 19.03
CA ILE A 336 -16.80 -8.79 18.08
C ILE A 336 -15.98 -7.63 18.66
N SER A 337 -14.98 -7.15 17.92
CA SER A 337 -14.12 -6.03 18.32
C SER A 337 -14.50 -4.72 17.63
N ARG A 338 -15.11 -4.81 16.44
CA ARG A 338 -15.48 -3.66 15.62
C ARG A 338 -16.81 -3.87 14.89
N MET A 339 -17.41 -2.78 14.44
CA MET A 339 -18.67 -2.75 13.69
C MET A 339 -18.53 -1.98 12.36
N HIS A 340 -17.32 -1.93 11.78
CA HIS A 340 -17.04 -1.07 10.62
C HIS A 340 -17.84 -1.49 9.37
N ILE A 341 -18.09 -2.79 9.21
CA ILE A 341 -18.82 -3.33 8.06
C ILE A 341 -20.23 -2.74 7.88
N LEU A 342 -20.88 -2.33 8.98
CA LEU A 342 -22.19 -1.69 8.95
C LEU A 342 -22.19 -0.38 8.13
N ASN A 343 -21.03 0.24 7.97
CA ASN A 343 -20.85 1.45 7.17
C ASN A 343 -20.26 1.18 5.79
N THR A 344 -19.51 0.09 5.61
CA THR A 344 -18.91 -0.23 4.31
C THR A 344 -19.90 -0.92 3.37
N LEU A 345 -20.91 -1.60 3.92
CA LEU A 345 -22.00 -2.23 3.16
C LEU A 345 -23.38 -1.64 3.57
N PRO A 346 -23.59 -0.32 3.40
CA PRO A 346 -24.79 0.34 3.90
C PRO A 346 -26.08 -0.21 3.26
N GLU A 347 -26.04 -0.62 2.00
CA GLU A 347 -27.18 -1.19 1.28
C GLU A 347 -27.59 -2.55 1.85
N PHE A 348 -26.61 -3.40 2.20
CA PHE A 348 -26.84 -4.72 2.78
C PHE A 348 -27.53 -4.63 4.16
N PHE A 349 -27.14 -3.64 4.95
CA PHE A 349 -27.66 -3.43 6.31
C PHE A 349 -28.81 -2.41 6.38
N ALA A 350 -29.27 -1.88 5.24
CA ALA A 350 -30.23 -0.76 5.19
C ALA A 350 -31.58 -1.07 5.86
N GLN A 351 -31.98 -2.35 5.87
CA GLN A 351 -33.26 -2.81 6.42
C GLN A 351 -33.18 -3.17 7.91
N LEU A 352 -32.00 -3.13 8.54
CA LEU A 352 -31.85 -3.50 9.95
C LEU A 352 -32.69 -2.57 10.85
N LYS A 353 -33.60 -3.19 11.61
CA LYS A 353 -34.41 -2.56 12.65
C LYS A 353 -33.93 -2.91 14.05
N HIS A 354 -33.35 -4.10 14.23
CA HIS A 354 -32.90 -4.58 15.54
C HIS A 354 -31.47 -5.11 15.45
N ILE A 355 -30.60 -4.54 16.28
CA ILE A 355 -29.21 -5.00 16.44
C ILE A 355 -29.00 -5.38 17.90
N ASP A 356 -28.57 -6.61 18.14
CA ASP A 356 -28.06 -7.07 19.42
C ASP A 356 -26.64 -7.60 19.25
N LEU A 357 -25.67 -6.84 19.79
CA LEU A 357 -24.25 -7.22 19.87
C LEU A 357 -23.77 -7.27 21.32
N SER A 358 -24.65 -7.66 22.23
CA SER A 358 -24.32 -7.81 23.65
C SER A 358 -23.22 -8.85 23.88
N ASN A 359 -22.48 -8.71 24.99
CA ASN A 359 -21.44 -9.65 25.41
C ASN A 359 -20.27 -9.78 24.40
N ASN A 360 -19.77 -8.65 23.91
CA ASN A 360 -18.66 -8.61 22.96
C ASN A 360 -17.50 -7.71 23.47
N ASN A 361 -16.54 -7.40 22.60
CA ASN A 361 -15.36 -6.59 22.92
C ASN A 361 -15.37 -5.22 22.23
N ILE A 362 -16.55 -4.69 21.90
CA ILE A 362 -16.69 -3.43 21.16
C ILE A 362 -16.23 -2.27 22.03
N THR A 363 -15.31 -1.45 21.50
CA THR A 363 -14.75 -0.28 22.21
C THR A 363 -15.23 1.05 21.64
N LEU A 364 -15.60 1.06 20.36
CA LEU A 364 -15.99 2.24 19.61
C LEU A 364 -17.23 1.94 18.76
N ILE A 365 -18.21 2.83 18.83
CA ILE A 365 -19.34 2.87 17.90
C ILE A 365 -18.94 3.79 16.75
N PRO A 366 -18.78 3.29 15.51
CA PRO A 366 -18.55 4.15 14.35
C PRO A 366 -19.82 4.98 14.06
N THR A 367 -19.72 6.02 13.23
CA THR A 367 -20.91 6.79 12.81
C THR A 367 -21.86 5.90 12.02
N LEU A 368 -22.91 5.39 12.65
CA LEU A 368 -23.87 4.47 12.04
C LEU A 368 -24.87 5.24 11.18
N LYS A 369 -25.05 4.81 9.93
CA LYS A 369 -26.02 5.39 8.97
C LYS A 369 -27.22 4.46 8.74
N LEU A 370 -27.70 3.83 9.80
CA LEU A 370 -28.81 2.87 9.75
C LEU A 370 -30.14 3.58 10.01
N GLU A 371 -30.77 4.09 8.95
CA GLU A 371 -31.96 4.95 9.07
C GLU A 371 -33.21 4.21 9.58
N GLN A 372 -33.26 2.89 9.41
CA GLN A 372 -34.37 2.04 9.86
C GLN A 372 -34.17 1.48 11.27
N LEU A 373 -33.04 1.74 11.93
CA LEU A 373 -32.71 1.12 13.20
C LEU A 373 -33.62 1.63 14.33
N GLU A 374 -34.33 0.72 14.96
CA GLU A 374 -35.31 0.97 16.04
C GLU A 374 -34.76 0.52 17.40
N GLU A 375 -34.08 -0.64 17.45
CA GLU A 375 -33.49 -1.20 18.67
C GLU A 375 -31.99 -1.45 18.50
N LEU A 376 -31.20 -0.94 19.44
CA LEU A 376 -29.75 -1.19 19.52
C LEU A 376 -29.38 -1.65 20.93
N ILE A 377 -28.92 -2.89 21.04
CA ILE A 377 -28.48 -3.52 22.28
C ILE A 377 -26.97 -3.79 22.19
N LEU A 378 -26.21 -3.16 23.08
CA LEU A 378 -24.75 -3.18 23.14
C LEU A 378 -24.27 -3.46 24.57
N ASP A 379 -25.06 -4.18 25.36
CA ASP A 379 -24.77 -4.52 26.76
C ASP A 379 -23.47 -5.33 26.89
N ASN A 380 -22.79 -5.23 28.03
CA ASN A 380 -21.57 -6.00 28.33
C ASN A 380 -20.49 -5.85 27.24
N ASN A 381 -20.14 -4.61 26.92
CA ASN A 381 -19.06 -4.26 25.98
C ASN A 381 -18.05 -3.32 26.67
N LYS A 382 -17.15 -2.69 25.90
CA LYS A 382 -16.09 -1.80 26.40
C LYS A 382 -16.22 -0.38 25.86
N ILE A 383 -17.44 0.05 25.56
CA ILE A 383 -17.73 1.32 24.89
C ILE A 383 -17.52 2.47 25.87
N ARG A 384 -16.78 3.51 25.44
CA ARG A 384 -16.53 4.72 26.23
C ARG A 384 -17.26 5.96 25.73
N PHE A 385 -17.49 6.03 24.42
CA PHE A 385 -18.00 7.21 23.74
C PHE A 385 -19.15 6.83 22.82
N LEU A 386 -20.13 7.73 22.71
CA LEU A 386 -21.39 7.50 21.99
C LEU A 386 -21.55 8.40 20.76
N GLY A 387 -20.46 8.97 20.25
CA GLY A 387 -20.49 9.90 19.11
C GLY A 387 -20.99 9.29 17.80
N GLY A 388 -20.97 7.95 17.68
CA GLY A 388 -21.41 7.25 16.48
C GLY A 388 -22.93 7.13 16.29
N LEU A 389 -23.73 7.52 17.29
CA LEU A 389 -25.18 7.30 17.31
C LEU A 389 -26.01 8.48 16.78
N THR A 390 -25.37 9.59 16.37
CA THR A 390 -26.05 10.87 16.12
C THR A 390 -27.00 10.87 14.90
N GLN A 391 -26.88 9.90 13.99
CA GLN A 391 -27.68 9.84 12.76
C GLN A 391 -28.87 8.88 12.83
N LEU A 392 -29.05 8.18 13.96
CA LEU A 392 -30.08 7.16 14.14
C LEU A 392 -31.42 7.80 14.53
N LYS A 393 -32.18 8.23 13.52
CA LYS A 393 -33.42 9.00 13.70
C LYS A 393 -34.63 8.17 14.15
N LYS A 394 -34.63 6.86 13.92
CA LYS A 394 -35.74 5.97 14.31
C LYS A 394 -35.47 5.18 15.59
N LEU A 395 -34.31 5.37 16.21
CA LEU A 395 -33.92 4.62 17.39
C LEU A 395 -34.86 4.94 18.55
N THR A 396 -35.59 3.92 19.01
CA THR A 396 -36.53 4.00 20.14
C THR A 396 -35.97 3.34 21.39
N LYS A 397 -35.20 2.26 21.23
CA LYS A 397 -34.62 1.52 22.34
C LYS A 397 -33.10 1.42 22.21
N LEU A 398 -32.40 1.87 23.24
CA LEU A 398 -30.94 1.82 23.34
C LEU A 398 -30.54 1.17 24.66
N SER A 399 -29.91 -0.01 24.59
CA SER A 399 -29.35 -0.69 25.76
C SER A 399 -27.83 -0.69 25.69
N LEU A 400 -27.21 -0.16 26.74
CA LEU A 400 -25.76 0.03 26.86
C LEU A 400 -25.28 -0.39 28.27
N ASN A 401 -25.96 -1.33 28.92
CA ASN A 401 -25.62 -1.76 30.28
C ASN A 401 -24.19 -2.32 30.33
N ASN A 402 -23.52 -2.16 31.47
CA ASN A 402 -22.20 -2.70 31.75
C ASN A 402 -21.17 -2.35 30.66
N ASN A 403 -21.02 -1.06 30.39
CA ASN A 403 -20.00 -0.50 29.51
C ASN A 403 -19.06 0.46 30.30
N ALA A 404 -18.19 1.18 29.60
CA ALA A 404 -17.26 2.13 30.19
C ALA A 404 -17.62 3.60 29.88
N ILE A 405 -18.92 3.90 29.74
CA ILE A 405 -19.40 5.22 29.32
C ILE A 405 -19.19 6.23 30.45
N VAL A 406 -18.46 7.31 30.15
CA VAL A 406 -18.14 8.37 31.12
C VAL A 406 -18.99 9.64 30.94
N LYS A 407 -19.55 9.85 29.74
CA LYS A 407 -20.35 11.04 29.41
C LYS A 407 -21.37 10.71 28.33
N ILE A 408 -22.57 11.27 28.46
CA ILE A 408 -23.60 11.25 27.42
C ILE A 408 -23.48 12.57 26.64
N PRO A 409 -23.25 12.54 25.32
CA PRO A 409 -23.27 13.74 24.50
C PRO A 409 -24.68 14.33 24.39
N ASN A 410 -24.81 15.66 24.37
CA ASN A 410 -26.10 16.34 24.21
C ASN A 410 -26.79 15.98 22.87
N VAL A 411 -26.05 15.50 21.88
CA VAL A 411 -26.58 15.07 20.58
C VAL A 411 -27.32 13.72 20.66
N LEU A 412 -27.10 12.95 21.74
CA LEU A 412 -27.90 11.74 22.02
C LEU A 412 -29.25 12.04 22.67
N VAL A 413 -29.54 13.32 22.94
CA VAL A 413 -30.90 13.82 23.19
C VAL A 413 -31.67 13.81 21.86
N ASN A 414 -31.69 12.66 21.17
CA ASN A 414 -32.60 12.41 20.07
C ASN A 414 -33.98 12.20 20.70
N ALA A 415 -34.95 13.03 20.34
CA ALA A 415 -36.32 12.98 20.88
C ALA A 415 -37.04 11.63 20.65
N THR A 416 -36.42 10.67 19.96
CA THR A 416 -37.01 9.38 19.58
C THR A 416 -36.72 8.24 20.54
N VAL A 417 -35.64 8.29 21.34
CA VAL A 417 -35.28 7.18 22.26
C VAL A 417 -36.22 7.19 23.46
N SER A 418 -37.19 6.28 23.49
CA SER A 418 -38.18 6.10 24.57
C SER A 418 -37.76 5.07 25.61
N GLN A 419 -36.72 4.28 25.35
CA GLN A 419 -36.18 3.29 26.27
C GLN A 419 -34.65 3.36 26.28
N LEU A 420 -34.06 3.66 27.43
CA LEU A 420 -32.61 3.79 27.60
C LEU A 420 -32.13 3.03 28.83
N PHE A 421 -31.19 2.11 28.63
CA PHE A 421 -30.59 1.32 29.71
C PHE A 421 -29.07 1.60 29.77
N LEU A 422 -28.61 2.06 30.94
CA LEU A 422 -27.22 2.48 31.17
C LEU A 422 -26.62 1.90 32.46
N GLU A 423 -27.27 0.92 33.08
CA GLU A 423 -26.81 0.34 34.34
C GLU A 423 -25.36 -0.13 34.24
N GLY A 424 -24.60 -0.03 35.34
CA GLY A 424 -23.20 -0.47 35.37
C GLY A 424 -22.21 0.43 34.62
N ASN A 425 -22.61 1.60 34.14
CA ASN A 425 -21.70 2.58 33.54
C ASN A 425 -21.23 3.65 34.54
N PRO A 426 -19.97 4.14 34.43
CA PRO A 426 -19.48 5.26 35.25
C PRO A 426 -20.35 6.51 35.22
N VAL A 427 -20.97 6.82 34.07
CA VAL A 427 -21.82 8.02 33.91
C VAL A 427 -23.03 8.02 34.83
N VAL A 428 -23.57 6.85 35.21
CA VAL A 428 -24.76 6.76 36.08
C VAL A 428 -24.49 7.30 37.48
N ASN A 429 -23.25 7.24 37.95
CA ASN A 429 -22.83 7.72 39.27
C ASN A 429 -22.46 9.22 39.27
N THR A 430 -22.60 9.93 38.14
CA THR A 430 -22.25 11.34 38.05
C THR A 430 -23.43 12.23 38.46
N GLN A 431 -23.16 13.29 39.23
CA GLN A 431 -24.18 14.26 39.66
C GLN A 431 -24.90 14.90 38.46
N SER A 432 -24.17 15.14 37.37
CA SER A 432 -24.71 15.69 36.12
C SER A 432 -25.72 14.76 35.46
N PHE A 433 -25.54 13.44 35.52
CA PHE A 433 -26.51 12.48 35.00
C PHE A 433 -27.78 12.46 35.84
N THR A 434 -27.66 12.41 37.17
CA THR A 434 -28.82 12.40 38.08
C THR A 434 -29.67 13.66 37.99
N GLN A 435 -29.06 14.83 37.77
CA GLN A 435 -29.78 16.11 37.68
C GLN A 435 -30.37 16.36 36.29
N ASN A 436 -29.73 15.86 35.22
CA ASN A 436 -30.17 16.12 33.84
C ASN A 436 -30.87 14.91 33.19
N LYS A 437 -31.16 13.83 33.93
CA LYS A 437 -31.77 12.61 33.37
C LYS A 437 -33.10 12.91 32.66
N SER A 438 -33.96 13.71 33.28
CA SER A 438 -35.26 14.13 32.74
C SER A 438 -35.15 15.16 31.61
N VAL A 439 -34.12 16.02 31.63
CA VAL A 439 -33.87 17.05 30.61
C VAL A 439 -33.21 16.46 29.36
N ALA A 440 -32.30 15.51 29.53
CA ALA A 440 -31.59 14.84 28.45
C ALA A 440 -32.40 13.70 27.82
N PHE A 441 -33.40 13.16 28.51
CA PHE A 441 -34.29 12.13 27.96
C PHE A 441 -35.74 12.37 28.39
N PRO A 442 -36.42 13.38 27.79
CA PRO A 442 -37.79 13.74 28.13
C PRO A 442 -38.82 12.63 27.85
N SER A 443 -38.46 11.68 26.99
CA SER A 443 -39.26 10.51 26.59
C SER A 443 -39.21 9.35 27.59
N LEU A 444 -38.35 9.41 28.62
CA LEU A 444 -38.21 8.38 29.67
C LEU A 444 -38.97 8.70 30.96
N SER A 445 -39.59 9.89 31.05
CA SER A 445 -40.27 10.39 32.26
C SER A 445 -41.73 10.00 32.33
#